data_AF-A0A6P8KT03-F1
#
_entry.id   AF-A0A6P8KT03-F1
#
_cell.length_a   1.000
_cell.length_b   1.000
_cell.length_c   1.000
_cell.angle_alpha   90.00
_cell.angle_beta   90.00
_cell.angle_gamma   90.00
#
_symmetry.space_group_name_H-M   'P 1'
#
loop_
_entity.id
_entity.type
_entity.pdbx_description
1 polymer ?
#
loop_
_entity_poly.entity_id
_entity_poly.type
_entity_poly.pdbx_seq_one_letter_code
_entity_poly.pdbx_strand_id
1 'polypeptide(L)'
;MPNIVALKLSASYPLMAGHKDEGNILALDQLALQQQISANFIFHAISNYKKTPSERKTLDFIAKKWLHIQMLWREFRLRDKQIRRRGHKDARVLEHGYFQQELFELVHEKYMLVRGFLSRDKRNLLAGQPATRP
;
A
#
# COMPACT_ATOMS: atom_id res chain seq x y z
N MET A 1 -15.13 -9.35 -20.99
CA MET A 1 -14.08 -9.92 -20.12
C MET A 1 -12.74 -9.70 -20.80
N PRO A 2 -11.72 -9.13 -20.15
CA PRO A 2 -10.36 -9.22 -20.67
C PRO A 2 -9.54 -10.24 -19.88
N ASN A 3 -9.02 -11.20 -20.64
CA ASN A 3 -7.99 -12.16 -20.30
C ASN A 3 -6.66 -11.53 -20.71
N ILE A 4 -5.74 -11.30 -19.77
CA ILE A 4 -4.36 -10.89 -20.08
C ILE A 4 -3.42 -11.91 -19.45
N VAL A 5 -3.12 -12.91 -20.27
CA VAL A 5 -1.79 -13.50 -20.47
C VAL A 5 -1.08 -13.96 -19.20
N ALA A 6 -1.22 -15.27 -18.98
CA ALA A 6 -0.23 -16.15 -18.40
C ALA A 6 1.21 -15.73 -18.74
N LEU A 7 1.86 -14.98 -17.85
CA LEU A 7 3.30 -14.84 -17.85
C LEU A 7 3.89 -16.08 -17.16
N LYS A 8 4.18 -17.06 -18.02
CA LYS A 8 5.11 -18.19 -17.85
C LYS A 8 6.24 -17.86 -16.87
N LEU A 9 6.12 -18.34 -15.63
CA LEU A 9 7.22 -18.43 -14.66
C LEU A 9 7.88 -19.82 -14.79
N SER A 10 8.66 -20.02 -15.86
CA SER A 10 9.56 -21.18 -15.94
C SER A 10 10.86 -20.78 -16.61
N ALA A 11 11.88 -20.49 -15.82
CA ALA A 11 13.27 -20.63 -16.23
C ALA A 11 14.14 -20.76 -14.97
N SER A 12 14.41 -22.01 -14.57
CA SER A 12 15.51 -22.34 -13.67
C SER A 12 16.82 -22.23 -14.44
N TYR A 13 17.73 -21.33 -14.05
CA TYR A 13 19.12 -21.30 -14.54
C TYR A 13 20.10 -20.88 -13.42
N PRO A 14 21.37 -21.32 -13.47
CA PRO A 14 22.23 -21.44 -12.31
C PRO A 14 22.81 -20.09 -11.83
N LEU A 15 23.01 -20.02 -10.52
CA LEU A 15 23.53 -18.87 -9.78
C LEU A 15 24.97 -18.52 -10.19
N MET A 16 25.12 -17.42 -10.93
CA MET A 16 26.39 -16.71 -11.15
C MET A 16 26.24 -15.28 -10.62
N ALA A 17 27.35 -14.60 -10.32
CA ALA A 17 27.45 -13.38 -9.51
C ALA A 17 26.53 -12.16 -9.84
N GLY A 18 25.73 -12.21 -10.92
CA GLY A 18 24.63 -11.27 -11.21
C GLY A 18 23.29 -11.57 -10.51
N HIS A 19 23.12 -12.77 -9.94
CA HIS A 19 21.86 -13.22 -9.30
C HIS A 19 21.44 -12.41 -8.07
N LYS A 20 22.38 -11.80 -7.35
CA LYS A 20 22.05 -10.97 -6.17
C LYS A 20 21.32 -9.69 -6.57
N ASP A 21 21.70 -9.07 -7.69
CA ASP A 21 21.10 -7.82 -8.12
C ASP A 21 19.78 -8.07 -8.85
N GLU A 22 19.68 -9.14 -9.67
CA GLU A 22 18.41 -9.62 -10.23
C GLU A 22 17.41 -10.04 -9.13
N GLY A 23 17.87 -10.75 -8.09
CA GLY A 23 17.03 -11.10 -6.94
C GLY A 23 16.56 -9.89 -6.12
N ASN A 24 17.37 -8.83 -6.06
CA ASN A 24 16.99 -7.57 -5.40
C ASN A 24 15.94 -6.79 -6.21
N ILE A 25 16.05 -6.77 -7.54
CA ILE A 25 15.05 -6.16 -8.42
C ILE A 25 13.73 -6.93 -8.35
N LEU A 26 13.77 -8.27 -8.44
CA LEU A 26 12.59 -9.10 -8.30
C LEU A 26 11.86 -8.86 -6.96
N ALA A 27 12.63 -8.66 -5.88
CA ALA A 27 12.05 -8.32 -4.58
C ALA A 27 11.42 -6.92 -4.56
N LEU A 28 11.98 -5.93 -5.26
CA LEU A 28 11.33 -4.62 -5.42
C LEU A 28 10.00 -4.75 -6.17
N ASP A 29 9.95 -5.54 -7.24
CA ASP A 29 8.74 -5.77 -8.00
C ASP A 29 7.66 -6.47 -7.16
N GLN A 30 8.04 -7.43 -6.33
CA GLN A 30 7.12 -8.08 -5.40
C GLN A 30 6.57 -7.11 -4.35
N LEU A 31 7.43 -6.26 -3.78
CA LEU A 31 7.00 -5.22 -2.82
C LEU A 31 6.08 -4.19 -3.48
N ALA A 32 6.39 -3.78 -4.71
CA ALA A 32 5.58 -2.88 -5.52
C ALA A 32 4.18 -3.46 -5.78
N LEU A 33 4.12 -4.74 -6.19
CA LEU A 33 2.86 -5.45 -6.42
C LEU A 33 2.03 -5.57 -5.13
N GLN A 34 2.66 -5.92 -4.01
CA GLN A 34 1.96 -6.02 -2.71
C GLN A 34 1.42 -4.68 -2.24
N GLN A 35 2.14 -3.58 -2.47
CA GLN A 35 1.66 -2.22 -2.21
C GLN A 35 0.43 -1.91 -3.06
N GLN A 36 0.47 -2.20 -4.36
CA GLN A 36 -0.65 -1.97 -5.29
C GLN A 36 -1.90 -2.78 -4.92
N ILE A 37 -1.74 -4.07 -4.61
CA ILE A 37 -2.85 -4.92 -4.14
C ILE A 37 -3.47 -4.35 -2.86
N SER A 38 -2.63 -3.95 -1.90
CA SER A 38 -3.09 -3.38 -0.63
C SER A 38 -3.78 -2.03 -0.83
N ALA A 39 -3.26 -1.20 -1.73
CA ALA A 39 -3.85 0.08 -2.10
C ALA A 39 -5.24 -0.11 -2.71
N ASN A 40 -5.38 -1.08 -3.63
CA ASN A 40 -6.67 -1.41 -4.23
C ASN A 40 -7.71 -1.81 -3.16
N PHE A 41 -7.33 -2.62 -2.16
CA PHE A 41 -8.24 -2.93 -1.06
C PHE A 41 -8.69 -1.68 -0.29
N ILE A 42 -7.80 -0.72 -0.05
CA ILE A 42 -8.14 0.54 0.60
C ILE A 42 -9.09 1.34 -0.28
N PHE A 43 -8.76 1.57 -1.55
CA PHE A 43 -9.61 2.34 -2.45
C PHE A 43 -10.99 1.72 -2.62
N HIS A 44 -11.09 0.39 -2.75
CA HIS A 44 -12.38 -0.29 -2.79
C HIS A 44 -13.17 -0.16 -1.49
N ALA A 45 -12.52 -0.26 -0.34
CA ALA A 45 -13.17 -0.09 0.96
C ALA A 45 -13.69 1.34 1.16
N ILE A 46 -12.95 2.33 0.67
CA ILE A 46 -13.35 3.75 0.70
C ILE A 46 -14.53 4.00 -0.25
N SER A 47 -14.45 3.56 -1.50
CA SER A 47 -15.50 3.81 -2.50
C SER A 47 -16.82 3.12 -2.14
N ASN A 48 -16.77 1.98 -1.45
CA ASN A 48 -17.96 1.25 -1.00
C ASN A 48 -18.39 1.60 0.43
N TYR A 49 -17.83 2.66 1.00
CA TYR A 49 -18.13 3.07 2.36
C TYR A 49 -19.61 3.47 2.50
N LYS A 50 -20.33 2.78 3.39
CA LYS A 50 -21.71 3.10 3.78
C LYS A 50 -21.74 3.45 5.26
N LYS A 51 -22.53 4.47 5.62
CA LYS A 51 -22.77 4.87 7.02
C LYS A 51 -23.68 3.85 7.71
N THR A 52 -23.09 2.74 8.16
CA THR A 52 -23.76 1.61 8.83
C THR A 52 -22.88 1.06 9.94
N PRO A 53 -23.35 0.27 10.91
CA PRO A 53 -22.49 -0.30 11.97
C PRO A 53 -21.25 -1.08 11.49
N SER A 54 -21.27 -1.58 10.25
CA SER A 54 -20.11 -2.16 9.55
C SER A 54 -18.98 -1.15 9.28
N GLU A 55 -19.24 0.15 9.39
CA GLU A 55 -18.32 1.27 9.24
C GLU A 55 -17.08 1.13 10.10
N ARG A 56 -17.24 0.83 11.41
CA ARG A 56 -16.07 0.63 12.30
C ARG A 56 -15.18 -0.50 11.80
N LYS A 57 -15.78 -1.61 11.35
CA LYS A 57 -15.04 -2.75 10.80
C LYS A 57 -14.33 -2.40 9.50
N THR A 58 -14.97 -1.62 8.62
CA THR A 58 -14.37 -1.13 7.38
C THR A 58 -13.19 -0.17 7.66
N LEU A 59 -13.33 0.71 8.65
CA LEU A 59 -12.28 1.64 9.06
C LEU A 59 -11.10 0.92 9.70
N ASP A 60 -11.37 -0.08 10.55
CA ASP A 60 -10.33 -0.94 11.13
C ASP A 60 -9.60 -1.74 10.03
N PHE A 61 -10.34 -2.25 9.04
CA PHE A 61 -9.77 -2.92 7.88
C PHE A 61 -8.85 -1.98 7.08
N ILE A 62 -9.31 -0.76 6.77
CA ILE A 62 -8.52 0.27 6.10
C ILE A 62 -7.26 0.61 6.91
N ALA A 63 -7.37 0.78 8.22
CA ALA A 63 -6.23 1.08 9.10
C ALA A 63 -5.19 -0.05 9.10
N LYS A 64 -5.62 -1.32 9.13
CA LYS A 64 -4.72 -2.48 9.03
C LYS A 64 -4.00 -2.52 7.69
N LYS A 65 -4.71 -2.26 6.59
CA LYS A 65 -4.11 -2.21 5.25
C LYS A 65 -3.15 -1.03 5.10
N TRP A 66 -3.47 0.12 5.68
CA TRP A 66 -2.57 1.27 5.71
C TRP A 66 -1.26 0.95 6.44
N LEU A 67 -1.33 0.34 7.62
CA LEU A 67 -0.13 -0.10 8.36
C LEU A 67 0.73 -1.06 7.51
N HIS A 68 0.09 -2.00 6.81
CA HIS A 68 0.79 -2.92 5.93
C HIS A 68 1.52 -2.19 4.79
N ILE A 69 0.89 -1.21 4.14
CA ILE A 69 1.55 -0.38 3.12
C ILE A 69 2.73 0.40 3.71
N GLN A 70 2.61 0.95 4.92
CA GLN A 70 3.73 1.64 5.58
C GLN A 70 4.94 0.71 5.79
N MET A 71 4.70 -0.56 6.16
CA MET A 71 5.76 -1.56 6.32
C MET A 71 6.42 -1.90 4.97
N LEU A 72 5.60 -2.17 3.94
CA LEU A 72 6.08 -2.47 2.59
C LEU A 72 6.89 -1.31 2.01
N TRP A 73 6.40 -0.08 2.17
CA TRP A 73 7.08 1.12 1.69
C TRP A 73 8.44 1.34 2.36
N ARG A 74 8.52 1.07 3.67
CA ARG A 74 9.80 1.11 4.39
C ARG A 74 10.79 0.10 3.81
N GLU A 75 10.35 -1.13 3.56
CA GLU A 75 11.21 -2.17 3.00
C GLU A 75 11.62 -1.85 1.56
N PHE A 76 10.68 -1.39 0.74
CA PHE A 76 10.91 -0.95 -0.63
C PHE A 76 12.01 0.10 -0.69
N ARG A 77 11.90 1.18 0.10
CA ARG A 77 12.93 2.24 0.14
C ARG A 77 14.29 1.76 0.62
N LEU A 78 14.34 0.80 1.54
CA LEU A 78 15.61 0.23 2.00
C LEU A 78 16.30 -0.55 0.89
N ARG A 79 15.57 -1.41 0.18
CA ARG A 79 16.11 -2.22 -0.92
C ARG A 79 16.49 -1.34 -2.12
N ASP A 80 15.63 -0.41 -2.47
CA ASP A 80 15.88 0.55 -3.55
C ASP A 80 17.16 1.38 -3.29
N LYS A 81 17.34 1.88 -2.05
CA LYS A 81 18.58 2.56 -1.66
C LYS A 81 19.82 1.66 -1.76
N GLN A 82 19.71 0.37 -1.44
CA GLN A 82 20.81 -0.59 -1.57
C GLN A 82 21.20 -0.80 -3.04
N ILE A 83 20.22 -0.93 -3.93
CA ILE A 83 20.43 -1.11 -5.37
C ILE A 83 21.09 0.14 -5.97
N ARG A 84 20.58 1.33 -5.67
CA ARG A 84 21.17 2.60 -6.15
C ARG A 84 22.61 2.78 -5.69
N ARG A 85 22.93 2.41 -4.43
CA ARG A 85 24.30 2.47 -3.86
C ARG A 85 25.30 1.56 -4.56
N ARG A 86 24.84 0.46 -5.17
CA ARG A 86 25.70 -0.45 -5.94
C ARG A 86 26.00 0.06 -7.36
N GLY A 87 25.55 1.28 -7.70
CA GLY A 87 25.80 1.88 -9.00
C GLY A 87 24.86 1.39 -10.10
N HIS A 88 23.75 0.74 -9.73
CA HIS A 88 22.76 0.29 -10.71
C HIS A 88 21.97 1.50 -11.23
N LYS A 89 22.27 1.91 -12.46
CA LYS A 89 21.65 3.07 -13.16
C LYS A 89 20.57 2.61 -14.16
N ASP A 90 19.85 1.54 -13.84
CA ASP A 90 18.75 1.12 -14.70
C ASP A 90 17.62 2.15 -14.61
N ALA A 91 17.22 2.72 -15.75
CA ALA A 91 16.12 3.66 -15.87
C ALA A 91 14.82 3.08 -15.30
N ARG A 92 14.61 1.77 -15.44
CA ARG A 92 13.43 1.06 -14.90
C ARG A 92 13.37 1.13 -13.38
N VAL A 93 14.50 0.98 -12.70
CA VAL A 93 14.58 1.05 -11.24
C VAL A 93 14.25 2.47 -10.74
N LEU A 94 14.70 3.49 -11.47
CA LEU A 94 14.39 4.88 -11.17
C LEU A 94 12.89 5.17 -11.32
N GLU A 95 12.29 4.78 -12.45
CA GLU A 95 10.84 4.95 -12.72
C GLU A 95 9.97 4.19 -11.69
N HIS A 96 10.36 2.95 -11.36
CA HIS A 96 9.68 2.16 -10.32
C HIS A 96 9.64 2.88 -8.97
N GLY A 97 10.75 3.54 -8.60
CA GLY A 97 10.82 4.32 -7.37
C GLY A 97 9.83 5.49 -7.34
N TYR A 98 9.73 6.24 -8.44
CA TYR A 98 8.79 7.36 -8.56
C TYR A 98 7.33 6.90 -8.49
N PHE A 99 6.96 5.89 -9.27
CA PHE A 99 5.59 5.37 -9.27
C PHE A 99 5.15 4.86 -7.90
N GLN A 100 6.03 4.15 -7.19
CA GLN A 100 5.72 3.66 -5.85
C GLN A 100 5.61 4.79 -4.82
N GLN A 101 6.38 5.86 -4.98
CA GLN A 101 6.21 7.06 -4.16
C GLN A 101 4.85 7.72 -4.38
N GLU A 102 4.45 7.93 -5.64
CA GLU A 102 3.15 8.52 -5.98
C GLU A 102 1.99 7.66 -5.44
N LEU A 103 2.08 6.33 -5.58
CA LEU A 103 1.10 5.42 -5.01
C LEU A 103 1.00 5.56 -3.49
N PHE A 104 2.13 5.61 -2.79
CA PHE A 104 2.17 5.77 -1.34
C PHE A 104 1.52 7.08 -0.90
N GLU A 105 1.86 8.20 -1.57
CA GLU A 105 1.32 9.52 -1.29
C GLU A 105 -0.19 9.59 -1.56
N LEU A 106 -0.66 9.00 -2.66
CA LEU A 106 -2.09 8.93 -2.98
C LEU A 106 -2.87 8.13 -1.92
N VAL A 107 -2.37 6.95 -1.53
CA VAL A 107 -3.02 6.15 -0.48
C VAL A 107 -3.02 6.91 0.85
N HIS A 108 -1.93 7.59 1.19
CA HIS A 108 -1.83 8.40 2.40
C HIS A 108 -2.89 9.49 2.44
N GLU A 109 -3.05 10.24 1.35
CA GLU A 109 -4.08 11.27 1.22
C GLU A 109 -5.48 10.70 1.46
N LYS A 110 -5.82 9.59 0.78
CA LYS A 110 -7.13 8.94 0.92
C LYS A 110 -7.35 8.40 2.33
N TYR A 111 -6.32 7.82 2.94
CA TYR A 111 -6.38 7.36 4.33
C TYR A 111 -6.66 8.51 5.31
N MET A 112 -6.01 9.66 5.14
CA MET A 112 -6.20 10.81 6.03
C MET A 112 -7.61 11.39 5.93
N LEU A 113 -8.20 11.43 4.74
CA LEU A 113 -9.60 11.82 4.54
C LEU A 113 -10.54 10.91 5.33
N VAL A 114 -10.31 9.59 5.24
CA VAL A 114 -11.12 8.58 5.92
C VAL A 114 -10.98 8.66 7.45
N ARG A 115 -9.75 8.85 7.94
CA ARG A 115 -9.48 9.05 9.36
C ARG A 115 -10.16 10.32 9.91
N GLY A 116 -10.34 11.33 9.06
CA GLY A 116 -11.12 12.53 9.38
C GLY A 116 -12.59 12.22 9.72
N PHE A 117 -13.22 11.27 9.03
CA PHE A 117 -14.60 10.85 9.31
C PHE A 117 -14.74 10.25 10.71
N LEU A 118 -13.81 9.38 11.13
CA LEU A 118 -13.76 8.82 12.50
C LEU A 118 -13.75 9.91 13.58
N SER A 119 -12.97 10.99 13.37
CA SER A 119 -12.88 12.08 14.35
C SER A 119 -14.18 12.88 14.44
N ARG A 120 -14.86 13.09 13.32
CA ARG A 120 -16.18 13.76 13.28
C ARG A 120 -17.29 12.90 13.87
N ASP A 121 -17.37 11.63 13.51
CA ASP A 121 -18.43 10.75 14.04
C ASP A 121 -18.27 10.49 15.54
N LYS A 122 -17.04 10.36 16.05
CA LYS A 122 -16.81 10.28 17.50
C LYS A 122 -17.31 11.54 18.21
N ARG A 123 -17.11 12.73 17.64
CA ARG A 123 -17.64 13.99 18.21
C ARG A 123 -19.17 14.05 18.14
N ASN A 124 -19.78 13.62 17.03
CA ASN A 124 -21.23 13.59 16.87
C ASN A 124 -21.90 12.61 17.85
N LEU A 125 -21.29 11.44 18.08
CA LEU A 125 -21.76 10.46 19.07
C LEU A 125 -21.68 11.01 20.51
N LEU A 126 -20.62 11.76 20.83
CA LEU A 126 -20.45 12.38 22.15
C LEU A 126 -21.35 13.61 22.35
N ALA A 127 -21.62 14.38 21.30
CA ALA A 127 -22.51 15.54 21.34
C ALA A 127 -24.00 15.16 21.39
N GLY A 128 -24.36 13.97 20.91
CA GLY A 128 -25.72 13.42 20.96
C GLY A 128 -26.08 12.71 22.27
N GLN A 129 -25.16 12.57 23.23
CA GLN A 129 -25.50 12.07 24.56
C GLN A 129 -26.22 13.18 25.34
N PRO A 130 -27.51 13.00 25.71
CA PRO A 130 -28.14 13.92 26.65
C PRO A 130 -27.33 13.85 27.94
N ALA A 131 -26.89 15.00 28.43
CA ALA A 131 -26.26 15.10 29.74
C ALA A 131 -27.30 14.67 30.78
N THR A 132 -27.29 13.40 31.16
CA THR A 132 -27.89 12.94 32.41
C THR A 132 -27.08 13.57 33.53
N ARG A 133 -27.45 14.80 33.89
CA ARG A 133 -27.00 15.44 35.12
C ARG A 133 -27.69 14.73 36.30
N PRO A 134 -26.95 14.45 37.39
CA PRO A 134 -27.53 13.89 38.61
C PRO A 134 -28.51 14.86 39.26
#